data_AF-A0A9X2FYU7-F1
#
_entry.id   AF-A0A9X2FYU7-F1
#
_cell.length_a   1.000
_cell.length_b   1.000
_cell.length_c   1.000
_cell.angle_alpha   90.00
_cell.angle_beta   90.00
_cell.angle_gamma   90.00
#
_symmetry.space_group_name_H-M   'P 1'
#
loop_
_entity.id
_entity.type
_entity.pdbx_description
1 polymer ?
#
loop_
_entity_poly.entity_id
_entity_poly.type
_entity_poly.pdbx_seq_one_letter_code
_entity_poly.pdbx_strand_id
1 'polypeptide(L)' 'MTSDAALARDIDATCRLTGSFTLRSGQVASKYFDTYLVESDPPRRRAPALTLRRP' A
#
# COMPACT_ATOMS: atom_id res chain seq x y z
N MET A 1 13.84 12.39 6.75
CA MET A 1 13.67 10.96 7.09
C MET A 1 12.18 10.68 7.21
N THR A 2 11.66 9.67 6.50
CA THR A 2 10.26 9.25 6.66
C THR A 2 10.15 8.48 7.97
N SER A 3 9.29 8.94 8.89
CA SER A 3 9.01 8.22 10.13
C SER A 3 8.21 6.95 9.85
N ASP A 4 8.34 5.93 10.70
CA ASP A 4 7.59 4.67 10.60
C ASP A 4 6.06 4.89 10.52
N ALA A 5 5.54 5.93 11.19
CA ALA A 5 4.13 6.31 11.13
C ALA A 5 3.68 6.77 9.74
N ALA A 6 4.55 7.42 8.97
CA ALA A 6 4.26 7.87 7.62
C ALA A 6 4.31 6.69 6.64
N LEU A 7 5.27 5.78 6.82
CA LEU A 7 5.33 4.54 6.05
C LEU A 7 4.09 3.66 6.30
N ALA A 8 3.68 3.50 7.56
CA ALA A 8 2.49 2.73 7.90
C ALA A 8 1.21 3.31 7.26
N ARG A 9 1.11 4.64 7.17
CA ARG A 9 0.00 5.31 6.48
C ARG A 9 0.00 5.03 4.98
N ASP A 10 1.15 5.09 4.33
CA ASP A 10 1.25 4.84 2.89
C ASP A 10 0.90 3.38 2.57
N ILE A 11 1.35 2.44 3.41
CA ILE A 11 1.00 1.02 3.29
C ILE A 11 -0.52 0.81 3.51
N ASP A 12 -1.13 1.40 4.55
CA ASP A 12 -2.58 1.29 4.77
C ASP A 12 -3.37 1.86 3.59
N ALA A 13 -2.97 3.02 3.06
CA ALA A 13 -3.65 3.66 1.94
C ALA A 13 -3.56 2.83 0.64
N THR A 14 -2.44 2.12 0.43
CA THR A 14 -2.22 1.34 -0.79
C THR A 14 -2.91 -0.03 -0.73
N CYS A 15 -2.97 -0.65 0.44
CA CYS A 15 -3.33 -2.07 0.57
C CYS A 15 -4.71 -2.32 1.17
N ARG A 16 -5.38 -1.27 1.65
CA ARG A 16 -6.71 -1.38 2.24
C ARG A 16 -7.80 -1.27 1.19
N LEU A 17 -8.48 -2.39 0.96
CA LEU A 17 -9.63 -2.48 0.07
C LEU A 17 -10.93 -2.37 0.89
N THR A 18 -11.89 -1.62 0.36
CA THR A 18 -13.26 -1.51 0.92
C THR A 18 -14.26 -2.13 -0.03
N GLY A 19 -15.16 -2.96 0.49
CA GLY A 19 -16.12 -3.72 -0.30
C GLY A 19 -16.74 -4.85 0.53
N SER A 20 -17.57 -5.69 -0.08
CA SER A 20 -18.13 -6.86 0.60
C SER A 20 -17.33 -8.10 0.22
N PHE A 21 -16.55 -8.62 1.15
CA PHE A 21 -15.68 -9.78 0.93
C PHE A 21 -16.17 -10.97 1.75
N THR A 22 -16.45 -12.09 1.10
CA THR A 22 -16.72 -13.35 1.79
C THR A 22 -15.39 -14.07 2.04
N LEU A 23 -15.02 -14.23 3.30
CA LEU A 23 -13.82 -14.94 3.72
C LEU A 23 -14.01 -16.45 3.56
N ARG A 24 -12.91 -17.21 3.52
CA ARG A 24 -12.96 -18.69 3.49
C ARG A 24 -13.66 -19.29 4.72
N SER A 25 -13.77 -18.54 5.81
CA SER A 25 -14.53 -18.89 7.01
C SER A 25 -16.05 -18.72 6.84
N GLY A 26 -16.52 -18.17 5.71
CA GLY A 26 -17.93 -17.83 5.47
C GLY A 26 -18.36 -16.49 6.03
N GLN A 27 -17.49 -15.77 6.75
CA GLN A 27 -17.77 -14.44 7.26
C GLN A 27 -17.72 -13.39 6.16
N VAL A 28 -18.56 -12.35 6.28
CA VAL A 28 -18.52 -11.17 5.41
C VAL A 28 -17.74 -10.06 6.10
N ALA A 29 -16.69 -9.57 5.44
CA ALA A 29 -15.89 -8.45 5.89
C ALA A 29 -16.10 -7.24 4.96
N SER A 30 -16.15 -6.05 5.56
CA SER A 30 -16.27 -4.77 4.82
C SER A 30 -14.92 -4.19 4.37
N LYS A 31 -13.82 -4.78 4.87
CA LYS A 31 -12.45 -4.32 4.67
C LYS A 31 -11.54 -5.53 4.49
N TYR A 32 -10.62 -5.44 3.53
CA TYR A 32 -9.61 -6.45 3.28
C TYR A 32 -8.24 -5.80 3.12
N PHE A 33 -7.18 -6.47 3.58
CA PHE A 33 -5.81 -6.00 3.45
C PHE A 33 -5.06 -6.93 2.49
N ASP A 34 -4.63 -6.39 1.35
CA ASP A 34 -3.95 -7.16 0.32
C ASP A 34 -2.43 -6.99 0.44
N THR A 35 -1.76 -8.01 0.96
CA THR A 35 -0.30 -8.05 1.11
C THR A 35 0.42 -8.14 -0.24
N TYR A 36 -0.23 -8.68 -1.28
CA TYR A 36 0.38 -8.79 -2.60
C TYR A 36 0.56 -7.43 -3.29
N LEU A 37 -0.25 -6.42 -2.94
CA LEU A 37 -0.06 -5.06 -3.44
C LEU A 37 1.22 -4.42 -2.91
N VAL A 38 1.61 -4.70 -1.65
CA VAL A 38 2.91 -4.26 -1.10
C VAL A 38 4.07 -4.94 -1.81
N GLU A 39 3.96 -6.25 -2.05
CA GLU A 39 5.03 -7.05 -2.64
C GLU A 39 5.20 -6.78 -4.14
N SER A 40 4.12 -6.46 -4.84
CA SER A 40 4.12 -6.19 -6.29
C SER A 40 4.49 -4.75 -6.62
N ASP A 41 4.16 -3.79 -5.76
CA ASP A 41 4.54 -2.38 -5.90
C ASP A 41 5.08 -1.89 -4.55
N PRO A 42 6.36 -2.18 -4.23
CA PRO A 42 6.97 -1.71 -2.98
C PRO A 42 6.80 -0.20 -2.93
N PRO A 43 6.20 0.36 -1.85
CA PRO A 43 5.72 1.73 -1.81
C PRO A 43 6.79 2.63 -2.38
N ARG A 44 6.49 3.20 -3.55
CA ARG A 44 7.44 3.98 -4.33
C ARG A 44 7.94 5.08 -3.42
N ARG A 45 9.12 4.89 -2.80
CA ARG A 45 9.79 5.96 -2.06
C ARG A 45 9.92 7.07 -3.09
N ARG A 46 9.13 8.14 -2.95
CA ARG A 46 9.38 9.38 -3.68
C ARG A 46 10.76 9.84 -3.22
N ALA A 47 11.80 9.40 -3.93
CA ALA A 47 13.03 10.15 -3.98
C ALA A 47 12.63 11.58 -4.40
N PRO A 48 13.12 12.64 -3.73
CA PRO A 48 12.99 13.97 -4.31
C PRO A 48 13.48 13.85 -5.74
N ALA A 49 12.68 14.31 -6.70
CA ALA A 49 12.95 14.16 -8.12
C ALA A 49 14.36 14.69 -8.43
N LEU A 50 15.35 13.79 -8.41
CA LEU A 50 16.65 14.08 -8.95
C LEU A 50 16.42 14.01 -10.45
N THR A 51 16.17 15.17 -11.04
CA THR A 51 16.07 15.36 -12.48
C THR A 51 17.33 14.76 -13.09
N LEU A 52 17.20 13.57 -13.67
CA LEU A 52 18.22 13.03 -14.54
C LEU A 52 18.15 13.83 -15.85
N ARG A 53 18.84 14.98 -15.89
CA ARG A 53 19.16 15.65 -17.15
C ARG A 53 20.10 14.69 -17.89
N ARG A 54 19.59 14.06 -18.95
CA ARG A 54 20.43 13.35 -19.91
C ARG A 54 21.15 14.38 -20.80
N PRO A 55 22.42 14.16 -21.16
CA PRO A 55 23.12 14.96 -22.17
C PRO A 55 22.51 14.77 -23.56
#